data_AF-A0A2V7MGB1-F1
#
_entry.id   AF-A0A2V7MGB1-F1
#
_cell.length_a   1.000
_cell.length_b   1.000
_cell.length_c   1.000
_cell.angle_alpha   90.00
_cell.angle_beta   90.00
_cell.angle_gamma   90.00
#
_symmetry.space_group_name_H-M   'P 1'
#
loop_
_entity.id
_entity.type
_entity.pdbx_description
1 polymer ?
#
loop_
_entity_poly.entity_id
_entity_poly.type
_entity_poly.pdbx_seq_one_letter_code
_entity_poly.pdbx_strand_id
1 'polypeptide(L)'
;MCSRGWALAEPGLTQDGLDLMRERIDALRAKNILAGVDYFLGVSTQILNKVGDVPKGLASLGEAFDVARSTNQPVWLAEFARLRGELLVQDGAAEAEAEASLREALTIARRQEAKSLELRAATSLARLWQRQGKKEGARELLASVYGWFTEGFDTADLREAKGLLDALV
;
A
#
# COMPACT_ATOMS: atom_id res chain seq x y z
N MET A 1 9.19 -1.25 -21.42
CA MET A 1 8.43 -2.24 -20.62
C MET A 1 7.29 -1.53 -19.91
N CYS A 2 6.31 -1.07 -20.70
CA CYS A 2 5.11 -0.41 -20.21
C CYS A 2 3.97 -1.43 -20.06
N SER A 3 3.12 -1.17 -19.06
CA SER A 3 1.65 -1.29 -19.15
C SER A 3 1.00 -2.67 -19.33
N ARG A 4 1.37 -3.68 -18.53
CA ARG A 4 0.50 -4.87 -18.34
C ARG A 4 0.06 -5.17 -16.91
N GLY A 5 0.61 -4.46 -15.91
CA GLY A 5 0.15 -4.56 -14.52
C GLY A 5 -1.10 -3.74 -14.19
N TRP A 6 -1.38 -2.67 -14.97
CA TRP A 6 -2.49 -1.75 -14.70
C TRP A 6 -3.82 -2.18 -15.34
N ALA A 7 -3.79 -3.03 -16.37
CA ALA A 7 -4.98 -3.51 -17.07
C ALA A 7 -5.75 -4.62 -16.34
N LEU A 8 -5.32 -5.01 -15.13
CA LEU A 8 -6.03 -5.90 -14.22
C LEU A 8 -6.66 -5.15 -13.03
N ALA A 9 -6.68 -3.81 -13.06
CA ALA A 9 -7.28 -3.01 -12.00
C ALA A 9 -8.81 -3.10 -11.92
N GLU A 10 -9.51 -3.86 -12.79
CA GLU A 10 -10.97 -4.07 -12.69
C GLU A 10 -11.50 -5.49 -13.02
N PRO A 11 -10.69 -6.56 -12.95
CA PRO A 11 -11.23 -7.85 -12.47
C PRO A 11 -10.22 -8.52 -11.53
N GLY A 12 -10.19 -8.11 -10.26
CA GLY A 12 -9.20 -8.62 -9.30
C GLY A 12 -9.51 -8.36 -7.83
N LEU A 13 -10.77 -8.07 -7.49
CA LEU A 13 -11.27 -7.91 -6.12
C LEU A 13 -11.97 -9.19 -5.64
N THR A 14 -11.52 -10.34 -6.12
CA THR A 14 -12.22 -11.61 -5.98
C THR A 14 -11.26 -12.71 -5.55
N GLN A 15 -11.83 -13.85 -5.17
CA GLN A 15 -11.08 -15.08 -4.88
C GLN A 15 -10.13 -15.45 -6.04
N ASP A 16 -10.55 -15.21 -7.29
CA ASP A 16 -9.72 -15.45 -8.49
C ASP A 16 -8.41 -14.66 -8.48
N GLY A 17 -8.42 -13.42 -7.96
CA GLY A 17 -7.24 -12.59 -7.83
C GLY A 17 -6.24 -13.17 -6.82
N LEU A 18 -6.75 -13.66 -5.68
CA LEU A 18 -5.93 -14.33 -4.66
C LEU A 18 -5.37 -15.66 -5.19
N ASP A 19 -6.19 -16.43 -5.90
CA ASP A 19 -5.77 -17.70 -6.49
C ASP A 19 -4.67 -17.48 -7.54
N LEU A 20 -4.77 -16.44 -8.36
CA LEU A 20 -3.72 -16.04 -9.31
C LEU A 20 -2.43 -15.63 -8.59
N MET A 21 -2.50 -14.85 -7.52
CA MET A 21 -1.29 -14.48 -6.76
C MET A 21 -0.64 -15.72 -6.15
N ARG A 22 -1.43 -16.65 -5.60
CA ARG A 22 -0.93 -17.93 -5.07
C ARG A 22 -0.22 -18.75 -6.15
N GLU A 23 -0.82 -18.87 -7.34
CA GLU A 23 -0.20 -19.59 -8.46
C GLU A 23 1.17 -18.98 -8.84
N ARG A 24 1.26 -17.64 -8.89
CA ARG A 24 2.53 -16.93 -9.17
C ARG A 24 3.58 -17.21 -8.10
N ILE A 25 3.19 -17.20 -6.83
CA ILE A 25 4.08 -17.49 -5.69
C ILE A 25 4.57 -18.93 -5.77
N ASP A 26 3.67 -19.90 -5.96
CA ASP A 26 4.00 -21.32 -6.04
C ASP A 26 4.93 -21.61 -7.22
N ALA A 27 4.68 -21.00 -8.38
CA ALA A 27 5.53 -21.14 -9.55
C ALA A 27 6.96 -20.59 -9.35
N LEU A 28 7.12 -19.52 -8.57
CA LEU A 28 8.44 -18.98 -8.21
C LEU A 28 9.14 -19.89 -7.18
N ARG A 29 8.42 -20.34 -6.16
CA ARG A 29 8.94 -21.24 -5.12
C ARG A 29 9.37 -22.59 -5.66
N ALA A 30 8.61 -23.17 -6.58
CA ALA A 30 8.96 -24.42 -7.25
C ALA A 30 10.29 -24.33 -8.02
N LYS A 31 10.72 -23.11 -8.37
CA LYS A 31 11.99 -22.81 -9.04
C LYS A 31 13.08 -22.33 -8.08
N ASN A 32 12.81 -22.32 -6.77
CA ASN A 32 13.67 -21.74 -5.73
C ASN A 32 14.00 -20.24 -5.97
N ILE A 33 13.07 -19.50 -6.59
CA ILE A 33 13.20 -18.06 -6.83
C ILE A 33 12.38 -17.33 -5.75
N LEU A 34 13.05 -16.51 -4.93
CA LEU A 34 12.38 -15.68 -3.92
C LEU A 34 12.16 -14.23 -4.37
N ALA A 35 12.92 -13.77 -5.36
CA ALA A 35 12.76 -12.42 -5.90
C ALA A 35 11.35 -12.24 -6.50
N GLY A 36 10.63 -11.21 -6.04
CA GLY A 36 9.27 -10.91 -6.48
C GLY A 36 8.15 -11.68 -5.77
N VAL A 37 8.47 -12.64 -4.89
CA VAL A 37 7.46 -13.30 -4.05
C VAL A 37 6.85 -12.31 -3.05
N ASP A 38 7.67 -11.45 -2.47
CA ASP A 38 7.26 -10.35 -1.59
C ASP A 38 6.26 -9.40 -2.27
N TYR A 39 6.47 -9.10 -3.54
CA TYR A 39 5.55 -8.29 -4.33
C TYR A 39 4.17 -8.94 -4.45
N PHE A 40 4.09 -10.22 -4.83
CA PHE A 40 2.79 -10.91 -4.96
C PHE A 40 2.08 -11.11 -3.62
N LEU A 41 2.82 -11.26 -2.53
CA LEU A 41 2.27 -11.26 -1.17
C LEU A 41 1.72 -9.87 -0.79
N GLY A 42 2.39 -8.78 -1.19
CA GLY A 42 1.88 -7.41 -1.04
C GLY A 42 0.58 -7.18 -1.80
N VAL A 43 0.47 -7.67 -3.04
CA VAL A 43 -0.78 -7.60 -3.82
C VAL A 43 -1.88 -8.44 -3.17
N SER A 44 -1.57 -9.65 -2.69
CA SER A 44 -2.52 -10.48 -1.94
C SER A 44 -3.05 -9.75 -0.71
N THR A 45 -2.16 -9.08 0.03
CA THR A 45 -2.51 -8.25 1.19
C THR A 45 -3.46 -7.11 0.82
N GLN A 46 -3.23 -6.42 -0.31
CA GLN A 46 -4.15 -5.38 -0.81
C GLN A 46 -5.55 -5.93 -1.08
N ILE A 47 -5.65 -7.10 -1.72
CA ILE A 47 -6.93 -7.75 -2.00
C ILE A 47 -7.64 -8.13 -0.69
N LEU A 48 -6.90 -8.75 0.25
CA LEU A 48 -7.41 -9.16 1.56
C LEU A 48 -7.92 -7.99 2.40
N ASN A 49 -7.20 -6.86 2.37
CA ASN A 49 -7.64 -5.61 3.01
C ASN A 49 -8.98 -5.14 2.43
N LYS A 50 -9.12 -5.11 1.10
CA LYS A 50 -10.35 -4.66 0.44
C LYS A 50 -11.56 -5.55 0.72
N VAL A 51 -11.38 -6.87 0.85
CA VAL A 51 -12.48 -7.80 1.21
C VAL A 51 -12.70 -7.91 2.72
N GLY A 52 -11.84 -7.29 3.52
CA GLY A 52 -11.93 -7.23 4.98
C GLY A 52 -11.53 -8.49 5.74
N ASP A 53 -10.75 -9.37 5.12
CA ASP A 53 -10.13 -10.49 5.81
C ASP A 53 -8.81 -10.05 6.46
N VAL A 54 -8.94 -9.25 7.52
CA VAL A 54 -7.81 -8.66 8.25
C VAL A 54 -6.80 -9.73 8.74
N PRO A 55 -7.23 -10.86 9.35
CA PRO A 55 -6.28 -11.87 9.82
C PRO A 55 -5.43 -12.46 8.70
N LYS A 56 -6.03 -12.81 7.55
CA LYS A 56 -5.25 -13.30 6.40
C LYS A 56 -4.38 -12.19 5.80
N GLY A 57 -4.86 -10.95 5.78
CA GLY A 57 -4.09 -9.80 5.31
C GLY A 57 -2.80 -9.63 6.12
N LEU A 58 -2.89 -9.64 7.45
CA LEU A 58 -1.74 -9.53 8.34
C LEU A 58 -0.78 -10.72 8.20
N ALA A 59 -1.30 -11.94 8.04
CA ALA A 59 -0.47 -13.12 7.81
C ALA A 59 0.31 -13.04 6.49
N SER A 60 -0.37 -12.70 5.38
CA SER A 60 0.25 -12.51 4.06
C SER A 60 1.30 -11.39 4.08
N LEU A 61 1.05 -10.33 4.85
CA LEU A 61 1.96 -9.21 4.98
C LEU A 61 3.21 -9.56 5.80
N GLY A 62 3.06 -10.34 6.87
CA GLY A 62 4.18 -10.84 7.66
C GLY A 62 5.14 -11.65 6.80
N GLU A 63 4.60 -12.54 5.97
CA GLU A 63 5.37 -13.33 5.02
C GLU A 63 6.08 -12.44 3.97
N ALA A 64 5.42 -11.39 3.48
CA ALA A 64 6.04 -10.44 2.55
C ALA A 64 7.28 -9.77 3.16
N PHE A 65 7.20 -9.36 4.43
CA PHE A 65 8.34 -8.79 5.17
C PHE A 65 9.46 -9.80 5.41
N ASP A 66 9.14 -11.06 5.69
CA ASP A 66 10.15 -12.11 5.88
C ASP A 66 10.90 -12.39 4.57
N VAL A 67 10.17 -12.49 3.45
CA VAL A 67 10.78 -12.65 2.12
C VAL A 67 11.65 -11.46 1.77
N ALA A 68 11.15 -10.23 1.89
CA ALA A 68 11.93 -9.03 1.55
C ALA A 68 13.22 -8.89 2.38
N ARG A 69 13.17 -9.29 3.67
CA ARG A 69 14.36 -9.36 4.52
C ARG A 69 15.34 -10.44 4.06
N SER A 70 14.85 -11.63 3.72
CA SER A 70 15.69 -12.74 3.26
C SER A 70 16.38 -12.49 1.91
N THR A 71 15.74 -11.72 1.02
CA THR A 71 16.27 -11.40 -0.32
C THR A 71 17.11 -10.11 -0.33
N ASN A 72 17.12 -9.36 0.78
CA ASN A 72 17.71 -8.02 0.87
C ASN A 72 17.18 -7.07 -0.22
N GLN A 73 15.89 -7.21 -0.57
CA GLN A 73 15.21 -6.38 -1.58
C GLN A 73 14.16 -5.48 -0.91
N PRO A 74 14.54 -4.30 -0.39
CA PRO A 74 13.64 -3.45 0.37
C PRO A 74 12.62 -2.67 -0.49
N VAL A 75 12.49 -2.98 -1.79
CA VAL A 75 11.81 -2.13 -2.79
C VAL A 75 10.36 -1.80 -2.40
N TRP A 76 9.65 -2.73 -1.77
CA TRP A 76 8.24 -2.59 -1.43
C TRP A 76 7.98 -2.34 0.06
N LEU A 77 9.01 -2.11 0.88
CA LEU A 77 8.85 -1.95 2.33
C LEU A 77 7.92 -0.78 2.71
N ALA A 78 7.98 0.33 1.97
CA ALA A 78 7.06 1.45 2.18
C ALA A 78 5.60 1.02 1.98
N GLU A 79 5.35 0.22 0.93
CA GLU A 79 4.01 -0.28 0.63
C GLU A 79 3.54 -1.30 1.67
N PHE A 80 4.44 -2.14 2.18
CA PHE A 80 4.09 -3.10 3.22
C PHE A 80 3.74 -2.40 4.54
N ALA A 81 4.52 -1.39 4.95
CA ALA A 81 4.20 -0.58 6.11
C ALA A 81 2.86 0.16 5.95
N ARG A 82 2.57 0.65 4.73
CA ARG A 82 1.29 1.29 4.41
C ARG A 82 0.12 0.33 4.59
N LEU A 83 0.22 -0.89 4.03
CA LEU A 83 -0.80 -1.92 4.13
C LEU A 83 -1.03 -2.39 5.56
N ARG A 84 0.03 -2.48 6.37
CA ARG A 84 -0.09 -2.76 7.80
C ARG A 84 -0.96 -1.70 8.47
N GLY A 85 -0.68 -0.43 8.20
CA GLY A 85 -1.47 0.68 8.71
C GLY A 85 -2.94 0.58 8.32
N GLU A 86 -3.25 0.32 7.05
CA GLU A 86 -4.64 0.19 6.58
C GLU A 86 -5.38 -0.98 7.22
N LEU A 87 -4.73 -2.14 7.33
CA LEU A 87 -5.31 -3.32 8.00
C LEU A 87 -5.62 -3.02 9.47
N LEU A 88 -4.72 -2.33 10.18
CA LEU A 88 -4.93 -1.93 11.57
C LEU A 88 -6.05 -0.89 11.72
N VAL A 89 -6.19 0.03 10.78
CA VAL A 89 -7.35 0.95 10.75
C VAL A 89 -8.65 0.15 10.58
N GLN A 90 -8.65 -0.89 9.75
CA GLN A 90 -9.84 -1.69 9.47
C GLN A 90 -10.21 -2.65 10.61
N ASP A 91 -9.21 -3.16 11.34
CA ASP A 91 -9.42 -3.96 12.55
C ASP A 91 -10.05 -3.16 13.69
N GLY A 92 -9.87 -1.84 13.70
CA GLY A 92 -10.44 -0.93 14.70
C GLY A 92 -9.78 -1.02 16.09
N ALA A 93 -8.75 -1.87 16.26
CA ALA A 93 -8.19 -2.17 17.58
C ALA A 93 -6.97 -1.31 17.99
N ALA A 94 -6.37 -0.52 17.09
CA ALA A 94 -5.16 0.23 17.43
C ALA A 94 -4.87 1.44 16.52
N GLU A 95 -5.63 2.54 16.66
CA GLU A 95 -5.41 3.75 15.85
C GLU A 95 -3.97 4.30 15.95
N ALA A 96 -3.35 4.22 17.12
CA ALA A 96 -1.98 4.69 17.33
C ALA A 96 -0.96 3.84 16.56
N GLU A 97 -1.14 2.52 16.52
CA GLU A 97 -0.27 1.60 15.78
C GLU A 97 -0.48 1.72 14.28
N ALA A 98 -1.73 1.95 13.85
CA ALA A 98 -2.05 2.25 12.47
C ALA A 98 -1.36 3.54 12.02
N GLU A 99 -1.48 4.62 12.79
CA GLU A 99 -0.80 5.89 12.51
C GLU A 99 0.73 5.71 12.49
N ALA A 100 1.30 4.98 13.43
CA ALA A 100 2.73 4.69 13.47
C ALA A 100 3.19 3.94 12.21
N SER A 101 2.44 2.94 11.77
CA SER A 101 2.74 2.16 10.55
C SER A 101 2.67 3.03 9.29
N LEU A 102 1.69 3.93 9.19
CA LEU A 102 1.56 4.86 8.06
C LEU A 102 2.67 5.93 8.05
N ARG A 103 3.11 6.40 9.21
CA ARG A 103 4.27 7.30 9.34
C ARG A 103 5.58 6.60 8.98
N GLU A 104 5.73 5.33 9.35
CA GLU A 104 6.85 4.50 8.93
C GLU A 104 6.88 4.34 7.41
N ALA A 105 5.74 4.03 6.79
CA ALA A 105 5.60 3.94 5.33
C ALA A 105 6.07 5.21 4.62
N LEU A 106 5.64 6.38 5.11
CA LEU A 106 6.04 7.67 4.58
C LEU A 106 7.56 7.90 4.74
N THR A 107 8.12 7.52 5.88
CA THR A 107 9.56 7.63 6.16
C THR A 107 10.38 6.74 5.23
N ILE A 108 9.96 5.50 5.01
CA ILE A 108 10.61 4.57 4.10
C ILE A 108 10.52 5.09 2.66
N ALA A 109 9.33 5.50 2.21
CA ALA A 109 9.13 6.03 0.85
C ALA A 109 10.03 7.23 0.56
N ARG A 110 10.16 8.15 1.52
CA ARG A 110 11.08 9.30 1.42
C ARG A 110 12.53 8.88 1.32
N ARG A 111 12.97 7.93 2.16
CA ARG A 111 14.34 7.39 2.12
C ARG A 111 14.64 6.65 0.82
N GLN A 112 13.64 6.03 0.22
CA GLN A 112 13.74 5.34 -1.08
C GLN A 112 13.60 6.30 -2.27
N GLU A 113 13.32 7.58 -2.03
CA GLU A 113 12.95 8.57 -3.06
C GLU A 113 11.78 8.10 -3.95
N ALA A 114 10.94 7.21 -3.42
CA ALA A 114 9.83 6.58 -4.14
C ALA A 114 8.59 7.46 -4.06
N LYS A 115 8.51 8.50 -4.90
CA LYS A 115 7.47 9.54 -4.82
C LYS A 115 6.05 9.02 -4.95
N SER A 116 5.80 8.02 -5.81
CA SER A 116 4.48 7.38 -5.91
C SER A 116 4.09 6.66 -4.62
N LEU A 117 5.03 5.97 -3.97
CA LEU A 117 4.80 5.33 -2.67
C LEU A 117 4.64 6.37 -1.55
N GLU A 118 5.35 7.49 -1.63
CA GLU A 118 5.19 8.62 -0.71
C GLU A 118 3.77 9.18 -0.78
N LEU A 119 3.23 9.38 -1.99
CA LEU A 119 1.86 9.86 -2.21
C LEU A 119 0.82 8.89 -1.64
N ARG A 120 0.97 7.59 -1.89
CA ARG A 120 0.05 6.57 -1.38
C ARG A 120 0.06 6.51 0.15
N ALA A 121 1.24 6.56 0.76
CA ALA A 121 1.39 6.60 2.22
C ALA A 121 0.77 7.88 2.82
N ALA A 122 1.05 9.05 2.23
CA ALA A 122 0.49 10.32 2.65
C ALA A 122 -1.05 10.35 2.52
N THR A 123 -1.61 9.79 1.45
CA THR A 123 -3.06 9.69 1.23
C THR A 123 -3.72 8.82 2.31
N SER A 124 -3.12 7.67 2.61
CA SER A 124 -3.61 6.75 3.65
C SER A 124 -3.58 7.42 5.04
N LEU A 125 -2.48 8.12 5.37
CA LEU A 125 -2.33 8.84 6.64
C LEU A 125 -3.29 10.03 6.75
N ALA A 126 -3.44 10.81 5.67
CA ALA A 126 -4.39 11.91 5.61
C ALA A 126 -5.83 11.43 5.81
N ARG A 127 -6.20 10.27 5.27
CA ARG A 127 -7.52 9.65 5.48
C ARG A 127 -7.74 9.25 6.93
N LEU A 128 -6.72 8.69 7.60
CA LEU A 128 -6.79 8.39 9.03
C LEU A 128 -6.96 9.68 9.85
N TRP A 129 -6.14 10.70 9.59
CA TRP A 129 -6.24 11.99 10.27
C TRP A 129 -7.58 12.70 10.02
N GLN A 130 -8.14 12.58 8.82
CA GLN A 130 -9.49 13.06 8.52
C GLN A 130 -10.54 12.41 9.44
N ARG A 131 -10.49 11.08 9.62
CA ARG A 131 -11.38 10.33 10.52
C ARG A 131 -11.22 10.76 11.98
N GLN A 132 -10.01 11.13 12.36
CA GLN A 132 -9.68 11.66 13.69
C GLN A 132 -10.00 13.16 13.86
N GLY A 133 -10.57 13.83 12.86
CA GLY A 133 -10.88 15.26 12.89
C GLY A 133 -9.68 16.20 12.69
N LYS A 134 -8.47 15.67 12.43
CA LYS A 134 -7.23 16.43 12.20
C LYS A 134 -7.11 16.90 10.75
N LYS A 135 -8.14 17.60 10.23
CA LYS A 135 -8.27 17.94 8.81
C LYS A 135 -7.15 18.85 8.28
N GLU A 136 -6.75 19.86 9.05
CA GLU A 136 -5.68 20.80 8.63
C GLU A 136 -4.35 20.07 8.41
N GLY A 137 -3.91 19.26 9.40
CA GLY A 137 -2.70 18.45 9.26
C GLY A 137 -2.78 17.43 8.13
N ALA A 138 -3.94 16.83 7.90
CA ALA A 138 -4.17 15.93 6.75
C ALA A 138 -4.00 16.66 5.42
N ARG A 139 -4.55 17.86 5.31
CA ARG A 139 -4.44 18.69 4.11
C ARG A 139 -3.02 19.14 3.86
N GLU A 140 -2.33 19.66 4.88
CA GLU A 140 -0.94 20.14 4.77
C GLU A 140 0.00 19.02 4.31
N LEU A 141 -0.08 17.85 4.94
CA LEU A 141 0.72 16.69 4.57
C LEU A 141 0.46 16.29 3.11
N LEU A 142 -0.81 16.10 2.75
CA LEU A 142 -1.15 15.57 1.44
C LEU A 142 -0.85 16.58 0.32
N ALA A 143 -1.12 17.88 0.56
CA ALA A 143 -0.83 18.94 -0.40
C ALA A 143 0.66 19.09 -0.66
N SER A 144 1.50 18.95 0.38
CA SER A 144 2.96 18.99 0.25
C SER A 144 3.49 17.90 -0.68
N VAL A 145 2.96 16.68 -0.57
CA VAL A 145 3.39 15.55 -1.42
C VAL A 145 2.78 15.64 -2.81
N TYR A 146 1.48 15.95 -2.91
CA TYR A 146 0.78 16.09 -4.19
C TYR A 146 1.38 17.18 -5.07
N GLY A 147 1.76 18.33 -4.48
CA GLY A 147 2.34 19.47 -5.20
C GLY A 147 3.72 19.21 -5.82
N TRP A 148 4.38 18.10 -5.49
CA TRP A 148 5.64 17.71 -6.13
C TRP A 148 5.42 17.16 -7.56
N PHE A 149 4.24 16.59 -7.83
CA PHE A 149 3.95 15.98 -9.13
C PHE A 149 3.60 17.04 -10.18
N THR A 150 4.18 16.90 -11.37
CA THR A 150 3.90 17.74 -12.54
C THR A 150 3.23 16.96 -13.68
N GLU A 151 3.18 15.64 -13.56
CA GLU A 151 2.60 14.71 -14.53
C GLU A 151 1.94 13.52 -13.81
N GLY A 152 1.27 12.64 -14.57
CA GLY A 152 0.66 11.43 -14.03
C GLY A 152 -0.68 11.64 -13.31
N PHE A 153 -1.31 12.82 -13.44
CA PHE A 153 -2.57 13.16 -12.77
C PHE A 153 -3.75 12.22 -13.11
N ASP A 154 -3.65 11.45 -14.20
CA ASP A 154 -4.64 10.43 -14.59
C ASP A 154 -4.45 9.08 -13.88
N THR A 155 -3.32 8.88 -13.17
CA THR A 155 -3.10 7.67 -12.36
C THR A 155 -4.10 7.59 -11.22
N ALA A 156 -4.41 6.38 -10.76
CA ALA A 156 -5.39 6.19 -9.69
C ALA A 156 -4.93 6.86 -8.39
N ASP A 157 -3.64 6.77 -8.06
CA ASP A 157 -3.09 7.35 -6.83
C ASP A 157 -3.23 8.89 -6.80
N LEU A 158 -2.93 9.57 -7.92
CA LEU A 158 -3.08 11.03 -7.99
C LEU A 158 -4.56 11.45 -8.02
N ARG A 159 -5.44 10.71 -8.69
CA ARG A 159 -6.88 10.98 -8.64
C ARG A 159 -7.45 10.80 -7.23
N GLU A 160 -7.03 9.77 -6.52
CA GLU A 160 -7.46 9.53 -5.13
C GLU A 160 -6.97 10.65 -4.20
N ALA A 161 -5.68 11.00 -4.29
CA ALA A 161 -5.10 12.08 -3.50
C ALA A 161 -5.80 13.42 -3.75
N LYS A 162 -6.10 13.74 -5.02
CA LYS A 162 -6.85 14.95 -5.38
C LYS A 162 -8.25 14.96 -4.80
N GLY A 163 -8.98 13.85 -4.93
CA GLY A 163 -10.33 13.73 -4.36
C GLY A 163 -10.34 13.89 -2.84
N LEU A 164 -9.32 13.36 -2.14
CA LEU A 164 -9.18 13.56 -0.70
C LEU A 164 -8.83 15.01 -0.34
N LEU A 165 -7.94 15.67 -1.08
CA LEU A 165 -7.64 17.09 -0.88
C LEU A 165 -8.89 17.97 -1.01
N ASP A 166 -9.74 17.70 -1.99
CA ASP A 166 -10.99 18.44 -2.21
C ASP A 166 -12.00 18.22 -1.07
N ALA A 167 -11.97 17.06 -0.41
CA ALA A 167 -12.80 16.74 0.75
C ALA A 167 -12.26 17.27 2.09
N LEU A 168 -11.03 17.77 2.10
CA LEU A 168 -10.36 18.37 3.28
C LEU A 168 -10.46 19.90 3.30
N VAL A 169 -11.26 20.48 2.39
CA VAL A 169 -11.54 21.93 2.31
C VAL A 169 -12.51 22.37 3.40
#